data_AF-A0A3M1DFH5-F1
#
_entry.id   AF-A0A3M1DFH5-F1
#
_cell.length_a   1.000
_cell.length_b   1.000
_cell.length_c   1.000
_cell.angle_alpha   90.00
_cell.angle_beta   90.00
_cell.angle_gamma   90.00
#
_symmetry.space_group_name_H-M   'P 1'
#
loop_
_entity.id
_entity.type
_entity.pdbx_description
1 polymer ?
#
loop_
_entity_poly.entity_id
_entity_poly.type
_entity_poly.pdbx_seq_one_letter_code
_entity_poly.pdbx_strand_id
1 'polypeptide(L)'
;MGNGRGESLSPAGDSLSATIAIESAEVSNFLTSDTLAVILAGGGAEIAGYNLRVAVDNPALIIEEILPGDIPDSCQWEYFTASEGNIGADDSGIVSVWQIVALAKSSPDTTRPLCLGFDSAGSVAKIVFSVAPTETLTDTLPVFFYWQSCRDNVTSDVSGGSLILSQDVYNLDSSAVTDTAATFPTRGGCPSSCINLRRPNHPKRGIVFRNGGVIIRDSAPSPESD
;
A
#
# COMPACT_ATOMS: atom_id res chain seq x y z
N MET A 1 42.14 -29.98 22.55
CA MET A 1 40.84 -30.06 21.85
C MET A 1 39.90 -29.07 22.52
N GLY A 2 39.70 -27.91 21.91
CA GLY A 2 38.80 -26.87 22.40
C GLY A 2 38.31 -26.08 21.20
N ASN A 3 37.16 -26.51 20.66
CA ASN A 3 36.53 -25.84 19.53
C ASN A 3 35.77 -24.61 20.05
N GLY A 4 36.40 -23.44 19.96
CA GLY A 4 35.71 -22.15 20.08
C GLY A 4 34.79 -21.97 18.87
N ARG A 5 33.49 -22.08 19.09
CA ARG A 5 32.46 -21.66 18.13
C ARG A 5 32.54 -20.14 18.04
N GLY A 6 32.95 -19.64 16.88
CA GLY A 6 32.71 -18.24 16.51
C GLY A 6 31.22 -18.04 16.35
N GLU A 7 30.60 -17.34 17.29
CA GLU A 7 29.34 -16.65 17.05
C GLU A 7 29.61 -15.57 16.00
N SER A 8 29.17 -15.86 14.77
CA SER A 8 29.06 -14.87 13.71
C SER A 8 28.02 -13.84 14.16
N LEU A 9 28.50 -12.71 14.66
CA LEU A 9 27.72 -11.48 14.79
C LEU A 9 27.12 -11.15 13.42
N SER A 10 25.81 -11.34 13.27
CA SER A 10 25.06 -10.72 12.18
C SER A 10 25.27 -9.22 12.26
N PRO A 11 25.73 -8.53 11.20
CA PRO A 11 25.74 -7.08 11.23
C PRO A 11 24.28 -6.63 11.31
N ALA A 12 23.97 -5.84 12.34
CA ALA A 12 22.81 -4.96 12.36
C ALA A 12 22.99 -3.96 11.20
N GLY A 13 22.63 -4.37 9.99
CA GLY A 13 22.46 -3.47 8.88
C GLY A 13 21.10 -2.82 9.05
N ASP A 14 21.09 -1.51 9.28
CA ASP A 14 19.90 -0.66 9.18
C ASP A 14 19.06 -1.09 7.98
N SER A 15 17.99 -1.84 8.23
CA SER A 15 16.98 -2.08 7.20
C SER A 15 16.23 -0.76 7.06
N LEU A 16 16.66 0.05 6.09
CA LEU A 16 15.94 1.20 5.54
C LEU A 16 14.65 0.71 4.84
N SER A 17 13.82 -0.06 5.54
CA SER A 17 12.56 -0.55 5.03
C SER A 17 11.52 0.56 5.18
N ALA A 18 11.03 1.08 4.05
CA ALA A 18 9.89 1.97 4.07
C ALA A 18 8.60 1.14 4.24
N THR A 19 7.58 1.74 4.83
CA THR A 19 6.25 1.13 5.00
C THR A 19 5.24 1.89 4.17
N ILE A 20 4.43 1.18 3.39
CA ILE A 20 3.22 1.74 2.78
C ILE A 20 2.01 1.05 3.41
N ALA A 21 1.17 1.82 4.08
CA ALA A 21 0.03 1.33 4.84
C ALA A 21 -1.26 1.98 4.35
N ILE A 22 -2.33 1.21 4.20
CA ILE A 22 -3.67 1.77 4.07
C ILE A 22 -4.21 1.91 5.49
N GLU A 23 -4.71 3.08 5.84
CA GLU A 23 -5.32 3.31 7.15
C GLU A 23 -6.58 2.48 7.34
N SER A 24 -7.04 2.44 8.59
CA SER A 24 -8.32 1.83 8.94
C SER A 24 -9.25 2.90 9.51
N ALA A 25 -10.51 2.89 9.07
CA ALA A 25 -11.55 3.76 9.60
C ALA A 25 -12.60 2.94 10.35
N GLU A 26 -13.16 3.52 11.40
CA GLU A 26 -14.28 2.93 12.14
C GLU A 26 -15.55 3.71 11.83
N VAL A 27 -16.58 3.02 11.32
CA VAL A 27 -17.84 3.64 10.95
C VAL A 27 -18.99 3.02 11.75
N SER A 28 -19.88 3.87 12.25
CA SER A 28 -21.04 3.45 13.07
C SER A 28 -22.38 3.56 12.35
N ASN A 29 -22.38 4.12 11.13
CA ASN A 29 -23.57 4.33 10.31
C ASN A 29 -23.25 4.01 8.84
N PHE A 30 -24.04 3.09 8.27
CA PHE A 30 -24.09 2.86 6.83
C PHE A 30 -24.51 4.17 6.13
N LEU A 31 -24.10 4.37 4.86
CA LEU A 31 -24.38 5.56 4.04
C LEU A 31 -23.47 6.79 4.26
N THR A 32 -22.38 6.67 5.02
CA THR A 32 -21.39 7.75 5.13
C THR A 32 -20.29 7.55 4.10
N SER A 33 -19.96 8.61 3.34
CA SER A 33 -18.71 8.66 2.57
C SER A 33 -17.61 9.16 3.49
N ASP A 34 -16.48 8.47 3.51
CA ASP A 34 -15.31 8.79 4.34
C ASP A 34 -14.02 8.49 3.56
N THR A 35 -12.86 8.73 4.17
CA THR A 35 -11.56 8.65 3.51
C THR A 35 -10.58 7.76 4.28
N LEU A 36 -9.89 6.86 3.57
CA LEU A 36 -8.72 6.15 4.07
C LEU A 36 -7.46 6.78 3.48
N ALA A 37 -6.49 7.18 4.31
CA ALA A 37 -5.20 7.58 3.78
C ALA A 37 -4.35 6.35 3.43
N VAL A 38 -3.61 6.43 2.34
CA VAL A 38 -2.48 5.54 2.04
C VAL A 38 -1.22 6.24 2.51
N ILE A 39 -0.65 5.79 3.62
CA ILE A 39 0.48 6.40 4.31
C ILE A 39 1.77 5.75 3.86
N LEU A 40 2.75 6.57 3.52
CA LEU A 40 4.15 6.17 3.38
C LEU A 40 4.91 6.66 4.61
N ALA A 41 5.70 5.77 5.22
CA ALA A 41 6.46 6.08 6.43
C ALA A 41 7.83 5.37 6.47
N GLY A 42 8.80 6.04 7.09
CA GLY A 42 10.11 5.47 7.42
C GLY A 42 11.03 5.25 6.23
N GLY A 43 12.13 4.53 6.47
CA GLY A 43 13.02 4.03 5.43
C GLY A 43 14.07 5.00 4.90
N GLY A 44 14.06 6.30 5.26
CA GLY A 44 15.10 7.28 4.87
C GLY A 44 15.40 7.38 3.37
N ALA A 45 14.63 6.68 2.55
CA ALA A 45 14.84 6.48 1.14
C ALA A 45 13.94 7.46 0.40
N GLU A 46 14.56 8.21 -0.50
CA GLU A 46 13.83 9.12 -1.35
C GLU A 46 13.12 8.35 -2.46
N ILE A 47 11.83 8.61 -2.68
CA ILE A 47 11.08 8.08 -3.82
C ILE A 47 10.65 9.24 -4.73
N ALA A 48 10.68 8.99 -6.03
CA ALA A 48 10.20 9.94 -7.04
C ALA A 48 9.05 9.39 -7.89
N GLY A 49 8.51 8.25 -7.52
CA GLY A 49 7.37 7.68 -8.21
C GLY A 49 6.84 6.43 -7.54
N TYR A 50 5.57 6.15 -7.81
CA TYR A 50 4.93 4.91 -7.42
C TYR A 50 3.86 4.48 -8.41
N ASN A 51 3.66 3.17 -8.49
CA ASN A 51 2.52 2.55 -9.12
C ASN A 51 1.91 1.58 -8.10
N LEU A 52 0.87 2.02 -7.41
CA LEU A 52 0.14 1.25 -6.41
C LEU A 52 -1.12 0.67 -7.03
N ARG A 53 -1.51 -0.51 -6.54
CA ARG A 53 -2.75 -1.18 -6.92
C ARG A 53 -3.41 -1.70 -5.66
N VAL A 54 -4.62 -1.22 -5.42
CA VAL A 54 -5.45 -1.59 -4.27
C VAL A 54 -6.72 -2.26 -4.77
N ALA A 55 -7.31 -3.12 -3.96
CA ALA A 55 -8.52 -3.84 -4.29
C ALA A 55 -9.42 -4.04 -3.08
N VAL A 56 -10.69 -4.31 -3.36
CA VAL A 56 -11.72 -4.72 -2.40
C VAL A 56 -12.39 -6.00 -2.89
N ASP A 57 -12.77 -6.87 -1.97
CA ASP A 57 -13.43 -8.15 -2.25
C ASP A 57 -14.85 -8.26 -1.67
N ASN A 58 -15.32 -7.21 -0.99
CA ASN A 58 -16.67 -7.14 -0.46
C ASN A 58 -17.47 -6.05 -1.18
N PRO A 59 -18.62 -6.38 -1.81
CA PRO A 59 -19.42 -5.42 -2.57
C PRO A 59 -20.11 -4.37 -1.70
N ALA A 60 -20.10 -4.52 -0.37
CA ALA A 60 -20.55 -3.49 0.54
C ALA A 60 -19.60 -2.28 0.57
N LEU A 61 -18.31 -2.46 0.27
CA LEU A 61 -17.34 -1.37 0.25
C LEU A 61 -17.14 -0.86 -1.18
N ILE A 62 -17.53 0.38 -1.41
CA ILE A 62 -17.45 1.03 -2.72
C ILE A 62 -16.34 2.07 -2.65
N ILE A 63 -15.32 1.95 -3.50
CA ILE A 63 -14.35 3.03 -3.73
C ILE A 63 -14.99 3.99 -4.72
N GLU A 64 -15.25 5.22 -4.28
CA GLU A 64 -15.91 6.26 -5.09
C GLU A 64 -14.89 6.97 -5.98
N GLU A 65 -13.75 7.33 -5.39
CA GLU A 65 -12.60 7.93 -6.08
C GLU A 65 -11.32 7.77 -5.25
N ILE A 66 -10.18 8.05 -5.86
CA ILE A 66 -8.90 8.13 -5.16
C ILE A 66 -8.23 9.46 -5.50
N LEU A 67 -8.01 10.26 -4.48
CA LEU A 67 -7.43 11.59 -4.53
C LEU A 67 -5.92 11.56 -4.24
N PRO A 68 -5.16 12.57 -4.68
CA PRO A 68 -3.77 12.72 -4.27
C PRO A 68 -3.67 12.85 -2.74
N GLY A 69 -2.65 12.20 -2.18
CA GLY A 69 -2.27 12.39 -0.79
C GLY A 69 -1.56 13.73 -0.57
N ASP A 70 -1.23 14.01 0.68
CA ASP A 70 -0.55 15.24 1.09
C ASP A 70 0.81 15.37 0.42
N ILE A 71 1.52 14.26 0.19
CA ILE A 71 2.83 14.26 -0.48
C ILE A 71 2.69 14.76 -1.92
N PRO A 72 1.98 14.08 -2.85
CA PRO A 72 1.83 14.58 -4.22
C PRO A 72 1.26 16.00 -4.30
N ASP A 73 0.31 16.35 -3.44
CA ASP A 73 -0.39 17.63 -3.46
C ASP A 73 0.49 18.79 -2.96
N SER A 74 1.00 18.70 -1.73
CA SER A 74 1.83 19.76 -1.13
C SER A 74 3.17 19.93 -1.85
N CYS A 75 3.69 18.85 -2.41
CA CYS A 75 4.98 18.83 -3.11
C CYS A 75 4.81 19.08 -4.61
N GLN A 76 3.57 19.20 -5.08
CA GLN A 76 3.21 19.49 -6.47
C GLN A 76 3.92 18.55 -7.44
N TRP A 77 3.77 17.25 -7.19
CA TRP A 77 4.27 16.21 -8.07
C TRP A 77 3.71 16.41 -9.48
N GLU A 78 4.54 16.12 -10.47
CA GLU A 78 4.25 16.44 -11.88
C GLU A 78 3.08 15.64 -12.43
N TYR A 79 2.84 14.46 -11.88
CA TYR A 79 1.79 13.57 -12.32
C TYR A 79 1.14 12.86 -11.12
N PHE A 80 -0.19 12.81 -11.13
CA PHE A 80 -1.00 11.93 -10.31
C PHE A 80 -2.19 11.46 -11.14
N THR A 81 -2.48 10.17 -11.13
CA THR A 81 -3.72 9.61 -11.65
C THR A 81 -4.17 8.47 -10.76
N ALA A 82 -5.48 8.30 -10.68
CA ALA A 82 -6.08 7.08 -10.16
C ALA A 82 -7.24 6.68 -11.05
N SER A 83 -7.31 5.39 -11.36
CA SER A 83 -8.36 4.86 -12.24
C SER A 83 -8.72 3.45 -11.82
N GLU A 84 -10.01 3.13 -11.89
CA GLU A 84 -10.47 1.77 -11.78
C GLU A 84 -9.88 0.92 -12.92
N GLY A 85 -9.30 -0.21 -12.53
CA GLY A 85 -8.66 -1.17 -13.43
C GLY A 85 -9.59 -2.32 -13.77
N ASN A 86 -9.19 -3.11 -14.77
CA ASN A 86 -9.91 -4.32 -15.12
C ASN A 86 -9.66 -5.42 -14.09
N ILE A 87 -10.75 -6.05 -13.66
CA ILE A 87 -10.74 -7.30 -12.91
C ILE A 87 -10.55 -8.42 -13.94
N GLY A 88 -9.48 -9.20 -13.82
CA GLY A 88 -9.21 -10.32 -14.70
C GLY A 88 -10.25 -11.43 -14.52
N ALA A 89 -10.45 -12.26 -15.56
CA ALA A 89 -11.40 -13.38 -15.48
C ALA A 89 -11.06 -14.39 -14.36
N ASP A 90 -9.80 -14.47 -13.98
CA ASP A 90 -9.29 -15.37 -12.93
C ASP A 90 -9.29 -14.72 -11.53
N ASP A 91 -9.70 -13.45 -11.40
CA ASP A 91 -9.73 -12.68 -10.14
C ASP A 91 -11.01 -12.98 -9.34
N SER A 92 -11.34 -14.25 -9.13
CA SER A 92 -12.58 -14.66 -8.47
C SER A 92 -12.67 -14.07 -7.06
N GLY A 93 -13.73 -13.30 -6.79
CA GLY A 93 -13.98 -12.68 -5.49
C GLY A 93 -13.49 -11.24 -5.34
N ILE A 94 -12.73 -10.70 -6.30
CA ILE A 94 -12.41 -9.26 -6.31
C ILE A 94 -13.58 -8.49 -6.91
N VAL A 95 -13.99 -7.39 -6.25
CA VAL A 95 -15.14 -6.58 -6.67
C VAL A 95 -14.73 -5.28 -7.35
N SER A 96 -13.64 -4.66 -6.91
CA SER A 96 -13.06 -3.48 -7.56
C SER A 96 -11.55 -3.46 -7.36
N VAL A 97 -10.83 -2.98 -8.37
CA VAL A 97 -9.38 -2.81 -8.37
C VAL A 97 -9.08 -1.41 -8.86
N TRP A 98 -8.23 -0.68 -8.14
CA TRP A 98 -7.80 0.66 -8.54
C TRP A 98 -6.30 0.72 -8.72
N GLN A 99 -5.87 1.37 -9.79
CA GLN A 99 -4.48 1.69 -10.05
C GLN A 99 -4.22 3.16 -9.74
N ILE A 100 -3.17 3.42 -8.98
CA ILE A 100 -2.75 4.75 -8.53
C ILE A 100 -1.31 4.96 -9.00
N VAL A 101 -1.08 6.00 -9.80
CA VAL A 101 0.26 6.32 -10.31
C VAL A 101 0.57 7.77 -10.00
N ALA A 102 1.76 8.02 -9.46
CA ALA A 102 2.28 9.37 -9.33
C ALA A 102 3.77 9.43 -9.62
N LEU A 103 4.21 10.58 -10.10
CA LEU A 103 5.60 10.87 -10.43
C LEU A 103 5.97 12.26 -9.93
N ALA A 104 7.06 12.33 -9.17
CA ALA A 104 7.64 13.59 -8.75
C ALA A 104 8.21 14.33 -9.96
N LYS A 105 8.32 15.66 -9.82
CA LYS A 105 8.90 16.51 -10.87
C LYS A 105 10.35 16.11 -11.13
N SER A 106 10.63 15.68 -12.35
CA SER A 106 11.97 15.23 -12.76
C SER A 106 12.86 16.38 -13.26
N SER A 107 12.28 17.55 -13.51
CA SER A 107 13.01 18.73 -13.99
C SER A 107 13.55 19.56 -12.82
N PRO A 108 14.80 20.05 -12.91
CA PRO A 108 15.47 20.82 -11.86
C PRO A 108 14.92 22.25 -11.82
N ASP A 109 13.73 22.42 -11.27
CA ASP A 109 13.25 23.73 -10.84
C ASP A 109 13.75 23.98 -9.42
N THR A 110 14.79 24.79 -9.31
CA THR A 110 15.49 25.09 -8.05
C THR A 110 14.68 25.97 -7.08
N THR A 111 13.46 26.39 -7.47
CA THR A 111 12.65 27.32 -6.69
C THR A 111 11.69 26.66 -5.71
N ARG A 112 11.54 25.33 -5.74
CA ARG A 112 10.62 24.60 -4.86
C ARG A 112 11.34 23.45 -4.15
N PRO A 113 11.02 23.16 -2.89
CA PRO A 113 11.59 22.02 -2.20
C PRO A 113 11.19 20.72 -2.91
N LEU A 114 12.19 19.92 -3.28
CA LEU A 114 12.00 18.56 -3.75
C LEU A 114 11.73 17.69 -2.52
N CYS A 115 10.46 17.46 -2.20
CA CYS A 115 10.06 16.58 -1.11
C CYS A 115 10.05 15.13 -1.63
N LEU A 116 11.25 14.59 -1.82
CA LEU A 116 11.48 13.23 -2.29
C LEU A 116 11.70 12.27 -1.12
N GLY A 117 12.12 12.79 0.04
CA GLY A 117 12.35 12.04 1.28
C GLY A 117 11.16 12.09 2.25
N PHE A 118 11.09 11.08 3.12
CA PHE A 118 10.00 10.85 4.08
C PHE A 118 10.50 10.82 5.52
N ASP A 119 11.21 11.87 5.91
CA ASP A 119 11.67 12.04 7.30
C ASP A 119 10.50 12.03 8.31
N SER A 120 9.29 12.29 7.82
CA SER A 120 8.02 12.08 8.52
C SER A 120 7.03 11.29 7.66
N ALA A 121 6.17 10.50 8.31
CA ALA A 121 5.06 9.82 7.64
C ALA A 121 4.13 10.82 6.94
N GLY A 122 3.64 10.47 5.75
CA GLY A 122 2.72 11.31 4.98
C GLY A 122 1.86 10.50 4.03
N SER A 123 0.70 11.04 3.66
CA SER A 123 -0.21 10.35 2.73
C SER A 123 0.25 10.49 1.27
N VAL A 124 0.28 9.38 0.54
CA VAL A 124 0.57 9.33 -0.91
C VAL A 124 -0.72 9.25 -1.73
N ALA A 125 -1.80 8.73 -1.16
CA ALA A 125 -3.12 8.74 -1.77
C ALA A 125 -4.19 8.82 -0.68
N LYS A 126 -5.41 9.20 -1.07
CA LYS A 126 -6.60 9.23 -0.21
C LYS A 126 -7.72 8.49 -0.93
N ILE A 127 -8.17 7.38 -0.37
CA ILE A 127 -9.23 6.54 -0.94
C ILE A 127 -10.56 7.02 -0.36
N VAL A 128 -11.41 7.60 -1.19
CA VAL A 128 -12.77 7.99 -0.81
C VAL A 128 -13.66 6.78 -1.00
N PHE A 129 -14.40 6.41 0.05
CA PHE A 129 -15.23 5.21 0.04
C PHE A 129 -16.60 5.48 0.64
N SER A 130 -17.57 4.64 0.27
CA SER A 130 -18.86 4.52 0.94
C SER A 130 -19.18 3.06 1.27
N VAL A 131 -20.03 2.88 2.29
CA VAL A 131 -20.50 1.55 2.73
C VAL A 131 -21.97 1.40 2.39
N ALA A 132 -22.26 0.47 1.49
CA ALA A 132 -23.62 0.10 1.10
C ALA A 132 -24.30 -0.72 2.21
N PRO A 133 -25.60 -0.53 2.46
CA PRO A 133 -26.36 -1.35 3.37
C PRO A 133 -26.48 -2.78 2.81
N THR A 134 -26.15 -3.79 3.60
CA THR A 134 -26.34 -5.20 3.23
C THR A 134 -26.94 -5.99 4.41
N GLU A 135 -27.57 -7.12 4.13
CA GLU A 135 -28.17 -7.95 5.19
C GLU A 135 -27.15 -8.80 5.97
N THR A 136 -25.91 -8.88 5.47
CA THR A 136 -24.84 -9.73 6.01
C THR A 136 -23.51 -8.99 5.99
N LEU A 137 -23.43 -7.83 6.66
CA LEU A 137 -22.16 -7.14 6.82
C LEU A 137 -21.26 -7.91 7.78
N THR A 138 -20.04 -8.18 7.32
CA THR A 138 -18.92 -8.53 8.20
C THR A 138 -18.51 -7.28 8.98
N ASP A 139 -18.03 -7.44 10.21
CA ASP A 139 -17.50 -6.34 11.04
C ASP A 139 -16.30 -5.62 10.40
N THR A 140 -15.72 -6.18 9.33
CA THR A 140 -14.53 -5.67 8.67
C THR A 140 -14.64 -5.82 7.16
N LEU A 141 -14.43 -4.71 6.44
CA LEU A 141 -14.37 -4.61 5.00
C LEU A 141 -12.94 -4.23 4.58
N PRO A 142 -12.11 -5.19 4.17
CA PRO A 142 -10.70 -4.94 3.92
C PRO A 142 -10.48 -4.16 2.61
N VAL A 143 -9.51 -3.26 2.63
CA VAL A 143 -8.87 -2.70 1.44
C VAL A 143 -7.42 -3.17 1.44
N PHE A 144 -7.00 -3.86 0.40
CA PHE A 144 -5.69 -4.52 0.36
C PHE A 144 -4.90 -4.18 -0.88
N PHE A 145 -3.58 -4.26 -0.77
CA PHE A 145 -2.69 -4.20 -1.93
C PHE A 145 -2.84 -5.46 -2.78
N TYR A 146 -2.87 -5.27 -4.09
CA TYR A 146 -3.15 -6.33 -5.04
C TYR A 146 -2.14 -6.36 -6.18
N TRP A 147 -1.63 -7.54 -6.53
CA TRP A 147 -0.63 -7.72 -7.57
C TRP A 147 -1.18 -8.56 -8.72
N GLN A 148 -1.24 -7.99 -9.91
CA GLN A 148 -1.54 -8.70 -11.16
C GLN A 148 -0.29 -8.85 -12.03
N SER A 149 0.76 -8.09 -11.74
CA SER A 149 2.03 -8.07 -12.46
C SER A 149 3.19 -7.62 -11.59
N CYS A 150 4.41 -7.78 -12.11
CA CYS A 150 5.64 -7.29 -11.47
C CYS A 150 5.74 -5.75 -11.40
N ARG A 151 4.79 -5.02 -11.97
CA ARG A 151 4.77 -3.55 -11.98
C ARG A 151 3.82 -2.96 -10.95
N ASP A 152 3.05 -3.80 -10.27
CA ASP A 152 2.09 -3.36 -9.25
C ASP A 152 2.77 -3.22 -7.88
N ASN A 153 2.34 -2.20 -7.14
CA ASN A 153 2.86 -1.84 -5.82
C ASN A 153 4.38 -1.71 -5.80
N VAL A 154 4.89 -0.89 -6.71
CA VAL A 154 6.32 -0.58 -6.84
C VAL A 154 6.54 0.91 -6.62
N THR A 155 7.69 1.25 -6.04
CA THR A 155 8.18 2.64 -5.97
C THR A 155 9.48 2.77 -6.77
N SER A 156 9.80 3.98 -7.21
CA SER A 156 11.08 4.28 -7.86
C SER A 156 11.92 5.20 -6.99
N ASP A 157 13.24 5.01 -7.05
CA ASP A 157 14.17 5.99 -6.51
C ASP A 157 14.11 7.31 -7.29
N VAL A 158 14.82 8.32 -6.77
CA VAL A 158 14.88 9.67 -7.39
C VAL A 158 15.42 9.64 -8.81
N SER A 159 16.30 8.70 -9.13
CA SER A 159 16.87 8.56 -10.46
C SER A 159 15.91 7.92 -11.47
N GLY A 160 14.85 7.26 -11.00
CA GLY A 160 14.01 6.36 -11.80
C GLY A 160 14.74 5.09 -12.27
N GLY A 161 15.99 4.89 -11.85
CA GLY A 161 16.85 3.79 -12.28
C GLY A 161 16.68 2.53 -11.45
N SER A 162 16.12 2.64 -10.25
CA SER A 162 15.86 1.52 -9.34
C SER A 162 14.39 1.44 -8.97
N LEU A 163 13.84 0.23 -9.01
CA LEU A 163 12.52 -0.07 -8.46
C LEU A 163 12.64 -0.75 -7.11
N ILE A 164 11.78 -0.36 -6.17
CA ILE A 164 11.66 -0.98 -4.86
C ILE A 164 10.31 -1.71 -4.82
N LEU A 165 10.36 -2.99 -4.48
CA LEU A 165 9.25 -3.92 -4.42
C LEU A 165 8.88 -4.26 -2.99
N SER A 166 7.77 -4.98 -2.83
CA SER A 166 7.37 -5.56 -1.54
C SER A 166 8.47 -6.45 -0.96
N GLN A 167 8.78 -6.21 0.30
CA GLN A 167 9.57 -7.09 1.14
C GLN A 167 8.62 -8.04 1.89
N ASP A 168 7.68 -7.46 2.63
CA ASP A 168 6.67 -8.17 3.42
C ASP A 168 5.30 -7.53 3.20
N VAL A 169 4.23 -8.32 3.38
CA VAL A 169 2.85 -7.85 3.33
C VAL A 169 2.11 -8.31 4.58
N TYR A 170 1.35 -7.42 5.20
CA TYR A 170 0.56 -7.69 6.40
C TYR A 170 -0.92 -7.39 6.16
N ASN A 171 -1.78 -8.22 6.74
CA ASN A 171 -3.22 -7.99 6.82
C ASN A 171 -3.55 -6.90 7.86
N LEU A 172 -4.82 -6.51 7.88
CA LEU A 172 -5.38 -5.55 8.84
C LEU A 172 -5.10 -5.96 10.30
N ASP A 173 -5.20 -7.25 10.61
CA ASP A 173 -4.93 -7.83 11.94
C ASP A 173 -3.43 -7.97 12.24
N SER A 174 -2.56 -7.40 11.42
CA SER A 174 -1.10 -7.52 11.47
C SER A 174 -0.56 -8.94 11.28
N SER A 175 -1.39 -9.89 10.85
CA SER A 175 -0.89 -11.20 10.41
C SER A 175 -0.11 -11.05 9.10
N ALA A 176 1.02 -11.78 8.98
CA ALA A 176 1.81 -11.78 7.75
C ALA A 176 1.08 -12.55 6.66
N VAL A 177 1.09 -12.02 5.43
CA VAL A 177 0.64 -12.75 4.24
C VAL A 177 1.81 -13.58 3.74
N THR A 178 1.81 -14.87 4.06
CA THR A 178 2.99 -15.73 3.88
C THR A 178 3.12 -16.36 2.48
N ASP A 179 2.15 -16.19 1.59
CA ASP A 179 2.19 -16.79 0.25
C ASP A 179 2.95 -15.91 -0.76
N THR A 180 4.26 -15.75 -0.54
CA THR A 180 5.14 -15.00 -1.45
C THR A 180 5.55 -15.80 -2.69
N ALA A 181 5.18 -17.09 -2.75
CA ALA A 181 5.46 -17.99 -3.87
C ALA A 181 4.30 -18.04 -4.88
N ALA A 182 3.15 -17.42 -4.56
CA ALA A 182 1.99 -17.32 -5.42
C ALA A 182 2.34 -16.79 -6.82
N THR A 183 1.73 -17.38 -7.84
CA THR A 183 1.65 -16.78 -9.17
C THR A 183 0.69 -15.59 -9.14
N PHE A 184 0.79 -14.68 -10.11
CA PHE A 184 -0.23 -13.66 -10.27
C PHE A 184 -1.58 -14.27 -10.67
N PRO A 185 -2.70 -13.70 -10.24
CA PRO A 185 -2.81 -12.61 -9.26
C PRO A 185 -2.49 -13.04 -7.82
N THR A 186 -2.02 -12.11 -6.97
CA THR A 186 -1.73 -12.41 -5.56
C THR A 186 -1.93 -11.22 -4.61
N ARG A 187 -2.15 -11.52 -3.32
CA ARG A 187 -2.13 -10.57 -2.18
C ARG A 187 -0.83 -10.66 -1.37
N GLY A 188 0.03 -11.64 -1.65
CA GLY A 188 1.27 -11.93 -0.91
C GLY A 188 2.50 -11.11 -1.35
N GLY A 189 2.29 -10.07 -2.15
CA GLY A 189 3.37 -9.25 -2.66
C GLY A 189 3.96 -9.74 -3.99
N CYS A 190 5.05 -9.09 -4.41
CA CYS A 190 5.73 -9.35 -5.66
C CYS A 190 6.46 -10.71 -5.62
N PRO A 191 6.13 -11.67 -6.51
CA PRO A 191 6.79 -12.97 -6.59
C PRO A 191 8.28 -12.86 -6.93
N SER A 192 9.07 -13.87 -6.56
CA SER A 192 10.53 -13.90 -6.83
C SER A 192 10.87 -13.88 -8.33
N SER A 193 9.96 -14.34 -9.20
CA SER A 193 10.10 -14.29 -10.66
C SER A 193 10.22 -12.88 -11.22
N CYS A 194 9.81 -11.86 -10.46
CA CYS A 194 9.94 -10.45 -10.85
C CYS A 194 11.36 -9.90 -10.69
N ILE A 195 12.25 -10.61 -10.00
CA ILE A 195 13.61 -10.17 -9.73
C ILE A 195 14.59 -11.02 -10.53
N ASN A 196 15.17 -10.45 -11.58
CA ASN A 196 16.25 -11.06 -12.32
C ASN A 196 17.60 -10.53 -11.84
N LEU A 197 18.23 -11.23 -10.88
CA LEU A 197 19.51 -10.85 -10.26
C LEU A 197 20.69 -10.72 -11.25
N ARG A 198 20.54 -11.18 -12.50
CA ARG A 198 21.57 -11.00 -13.54
C ARG A 198 21.55 -9.61 -14.15
N ARG A 199 20.50 -8.82 -13.93
CA ARG A 199 20.41 -7.43 -14.41
C ARG A 199 21.05 -6.49 -13.39
N PRO A 200 21.94 -5.56 -13.82
CA PRO A 200 22.54 -4.58 -12.91
C PRO A 200 21.54 -3.71 -12.16
N ASN A 201 20.39 -3.40 -12.79
CA ASN A 201 19.32 -2.58 -12.24
C ASN A 201 18.09 -3.42 -11.85
N HIS A 202 18.30 -4.63 -11.34
CA HIS A 202 17.18 -5.45 -10.89
C HIS A 202 16.41 -4.76 -9.75
N PRO A 203 15.08 -4.92 -9.69
CA PRO A 203 14.30 -4.39 -8.58
C PRO A 203 14.78 -4.95 -7.23
N LYS A 204 14.73 -4.13 -6.19
CA LYS A 204 15.13 -4.50 -4.82
C LYS A 204 13.90 -4.65 -3.95
N ARG A 205 13.93 -5.56 -2.98
CA ARG A 205 12.88 -5.62 -1.94
C ARG A 205 13.22 -4.60 -0.86
N GLY A 206 12.22 -3.84 -0.42
CA GLY A 206 12.42 -2.85 0.65
C GLY A 206 11.17 -2.15 1.16
N ILE A 207 9.99 -2.49 0.65
CA ILE A 207 8.72 -1.92 1.11
C ILE A 207 7.95 -2.95 1.94
N VAL A 208 7.59 -2.59 3.17
CA VAL A 208 6.60 -3.33 3.96
C VAL A 208 5.22 -2.79 3.62
N PHE A 209 4.32 -3.63 3.12
CA PHE A 209 2.94 -3.25 2.81
C PHE A 209 2.00 -3.67 3.95
N ARG A 210 1.08 -2.77 4.34
CA ARG A 210 0.06 -3.06 5.36
C ARG A 210 -1.33 -2.76 4.81
N ASN A 211 -2.15 -3.79 4.72
CA ASN A 211 -3.54 -3.67 4.32
C ASN A 211 -4.34 -2.91 5.39
N GLY A 212 -5.37 -2.21 4.93
CA GLY A 212 -6.26 -1.40 5.75
C GLY A 212 -7.71 -1.81 5.54
N GLY A 213 -8.63 -0.93 5.86
CA GLY A 213 -10.04 -1.19 5.61
C GLY A 213 -11.00 -0.41 6.49
N VAL A 214 -12.25 -0.84 6.45
CA VAL A 214 -13.34 -0.22 7.20
C VAL A 214 -13.82 -1.22 8.25
N ILE A 215 -13.84 -0.79 9.50
CA ILE A 215 -14.36 -1.55 10.63
C ILE A 215 -15.75 -1.00 10.94
N ILE A 216 -16.75 -1.86 10.89
CA ILE A 216 -18.13 -1.49 11.15
C ILE A 216 -18.39 -1.75 12.63
N ARG A 217 -18.77 -0.70 13.36
CA ARG A 217 -19.21 -0.83 14.75
C ARG A 217 -20.71 -0.65 14.81
N ASP A 218 -21.40 -1.66 15.35
CA ASP A 218 -22.82 -1.55 15.63
C ASP A 218 -23.02 -0.47 16.69
N SER A 219 -23.74 0.59 16.35
CA SER A 219 -24.13 1.62 17.32
C SER A 219 -25.31 1.09 18.13
N ALA A 220 -25.05 0.13 19.03
CA ALA A 220 -26.06 -0.24 20.01
C ALA A 220 -26.45 1.03 20.80
N PRO A 221 -27.73 1.41 20.87
CA PRO A 221 -28.14 2.49 21.75
C PRO A 221 -27.78 2.10 23.18
N SER A 222 -27.04 2.97 23.87
CA SER A 222 -26.80 2.82 25.30
C SER A 222 -28.14 2.60 26.00
N PRO A 223 -28.31 1.59 26.88
CA PRO A 223 -29.53 1.47 27.65
C PRO A 223 -29.69 2.75 28.47
N GLU A 224 -30.73 3.54 28.17
CA GLU A 224 -31.14 4.64 29.03
C GLU A 224 -31.38 4.05 30.41
N SER A 225 -30.66 4.57 31.40
CA SER A 225 -30.89 4.25 32.79
C SER A 225 -32.18 4.93 33.23
N ASP A 226 -33.27 4.17 33.27
CA ASP A 226 -34.50 4.50 34.00
C ASP A 226 -34.26 4.57 35.52
#